data_AF-A0A0D0JV89-F1
#
_entry.id   AF-A0A0D0JV89-F1
#
_cell.length_a   1.000
_cell.length_b   1.000
_cell.length_c   1.000
_cell.angle_alpha   90.00
_cell.angle_beta   90.00
_cell.angle_gamma   90.00
#
_symmetry.space_group_name_H-M   'P 1'
#
loop_
_entity.id
_entity.type
_entity.pdbx_description
1 polymer ?
#
loop_
_entity_poly.entity_id
_entity_poly.type
_entity_poly.pdbx_seq_one_letter_code
_entity_poly.pdbx_strand_id
1 'polypeptide(L)'
;MQDKILLVEDSIALSILLKNKLTDDTTAEVFHCDSMSQAIELLAQHQFTLALTGLTLPDAPDGEILNVLEEYKVPTIVFTSKVDEQARQHYAEKKIIDYIIKDGRRTVETVVKTVERILTNRQFTILVVDDAKAARSTLVEILSRQNFSVLEAHSGDEALEALNSNPSVQLVITD
;
A
#
# COMPACT_ATOMS: atom_id res chain seq x y z
N MET A 1 -14.71 -8.03 5.60
CA MET A 1 -14.42 -6.85 6.46
C MET A 1 -14.36 -5.63 5.56
N GLN A 2 -14.87 -4.50 6.02
CA GLN A 2 -14.72 -3.23 5.30
C GLN A 2 -13.25 -2.81 5.34
N ASP A 3 -12.69 -2.36 4.22
CA ASP A 3 -11.32 -1.87 4.18
C ASP A 3 -11.20 -0.57 4.98
N LYS A 4 -10.07 -0.38 5.65
CA LYS A 4 -9.80 0.80 6.48
C LYS A 4 -8.56 1.50 5.98
N ILE A 5 -8.67 2.81 5.75
CA ILE A 5 -7.57 3.67 5.33
C ILE A 5 -7.18 4.57 6.50
N LEU A 6 -5.89 4.59 6.83
CA LEU A 6 -5.30 5.58 7.72
C LEU A 6 -4.72 6.73 6.90
N LEU A 7 -5.34 7.91 6.98
CA LEU A 7 -4.85 9.15 6.38
C LEU A 7 -4.09 9.96 7.43
N VAL A 8 -2.78 10.14 7.24
CA VAL A 8 -1.91 10.94 8.11
C VAL A 8 -1.49 12.20 7.35
N GLU A 9 -2.16 13.32 7.64
CA GLU A 9 -1.98 14.59 6.94
C GLU A 9 -2.36 15.77 7.84
N ASP A 10 -1.41 16.68 8.04
CA ASP A 10 -1.53 17.85 8.92
C ASP A 10 -2.18 19.06 8.22
N SER A 11 -2.11 19.16 6.88
CA SER A 11 -2.82 20.20 6.15
C SER A 11 -4.33 19.95 6.18
N ILE A 12 -5.04 20.76 6.98
CA ILE A 12 -6.51 20.75 7.11
C ILE A 12 -7.21 20.74 5.75
N ALA A 13 -6.78 21.59 4.81
CA ALA A 13 -7.43 21.69 3.50
C ALA A 13 -7.23 20.42 2.65
N LEU A 14 -6.04 19.82 2.73
CA LEU A 14 -5.72 18.62 1.94
C LEU A 14 -6.34 17.37 2.55
N SER A 15 -6.35 17.26 3.89
CA SER A 15 -6.95 16.13 4.60
C SER A 15 -8.46 16.07 4.37
N ILE A 16 -9.16 17.20 4.38
CA ILE A 16 -10.60 17.27 4.04
C ILE A 16 -10.83 16.81 2.59
N LEU A 17 -10.04 17.33 1.65
CA LEU A 17 -10.20 17.01 0.23
C LEU A 17 -9.95 15.52 -0.04
N LEU A 18 -8.87 14.96 0.50
CA LEU A 18 -8.54 13.54 0.38
C LEU A 18 -9.59 12.67 1.06
N LYS A 19 -9.99 12.99 2.30
CA LYS A 19 -10.98 12.23 3.04
C LYS A 19 -12.32 12.17 2.29
N ASN A 20 -12.82 13.30 1.82
CA ASN A 20 -14.05 13.35 1.04
C ASN A 20 -13.92 12.51 -0.23
N LYS A 21 -12.85 12.72 -1.01
CA LYS A 21 -12.70 12.03 -2.29
C LYS A 21 -12.51 10.52 -2.13
N LEU A 22 -11.78 10.08 -1.11
CA LEU A 22 -11.63 8.67 -0.77
C LEU A 22 -12.94 8.05 -0.29
N THR A 23 -13.75 8.79 0.47
CA THR A 23 -15.06 8.32 0.94
C THR A 23 -16.06 8.22 -0.20
N ASP A 24 -15.99 9.15 -1.17
CA ASP A 24 -16.89 9.18 -2.33
C ASP A 24 -16.55 8.09 -3.36
N ASP A 25 -15.26 7.88 -3.62
CA ASP A 25 -14.78 7.02 -4.72
C ASP A 25 -14.42 5.60 -4.25
N THR A 26 -14.40 5.33 -2.94
CA THR A 26 -14.10 4.00 -2.40
C THR A 26 -15.13 3.55 -1.36
N THR A 27 -15.18 2.26 -1.06
CA THR A 27 -16.05 1.71 0.01
C THR A 27 -15.34 1.66 1.37
N ALA A 28 -14.11 2.16 1.45
CA ALA A 28 -13.27 2.08 2.64
C ALA A 28 -13.67 3.11 3.70
N GLU A 29 -13.52 2.73 4.96
CA GLU A 29 -13.66 3.64 6.10
C GLU A 29 -12.35 4.44 6.26
N VAL A 30 -12.43 5.77 6.23
CA VAL A 30 -11.26 6.65 6.29
C VAL A 30 -11.09 7.25 7.69
N PHE A 31 -10.00 6.88 8.35
CA PHE A 31 -9.55 7.43 9.62
C PHE A 31 -8.50 8.49 9.35
N HIS A 32 -8.66 9.69 9.92
CA HIS A 32 -7.73 10.80 9.72
C HIS A 32 -7.06 11.16 11.04
N CYS A 33 -5.78 11.47 10.96
CA CYS A 33 -4.98 12.08 12.03
C CYS A 33 -3.95 13.05 11.43
N ASP A 34 -3.45 13.98 12.26
CA ASP A 34 -2.54 15.05 11.85
C ASP A 34 -1.13 14.93 12.43
N SER A 35 -0.85 13.86 13.17
CA SER A 35 0.41 13.63 13.88
C SER A 35 0.74 12.15 14.00
N MET A 36 2.02 11.84 14.17
CA MET A 36 2.49 10.46 14.38
C MET A 36 1.91 9.88 15.67
N SER A 37 1.83 10.69 16.73
CA SER A 37 1.28 10.28 18.02
C SER A 37 -0.17 9.79 17.91
N GLN A 38 -1.03 10.53 17.20
CA GLN A 38 -2.42 10.10 16.94
C GLN A 38 -2.49 8.90 15.99
N ALA A 39 -1.58 8.80 15.01
CA ALA A 39 -1.51 7.63 14.14
C ALA A 39 -1.25 6.35 14.95
N ILE A 40 -0.34 6.40 15.93
CA ILE A 40 -0.06 5.27 16.85
C ILE A 40 -1.31 4.89 17.65
N GLU A 41 -2.06 5.86 18.18
CA GLU A 41 -3.29 5.59 18.91
C GLU A 41 -4.33 4.86 18.04
N LEU A 42 -4.50 5.29 16.79
CA LEU A 42 -5.39 4.64 15.83
C LEU A 42 -4.90 3.24 15.46
N LEU A 43 -3.60 3.06 15.22
CA LEU A 43 -2.97 1.77 14.91
C LEU A 43 -3.13 0.75 16.05
N ALA A 44 -3.15 1.21 17.30
CA ALA A 44 -3.40 0.35 18.45
C ALA A 44 -4.85 -0.15 18.53
N GLN A 45 -5.79 0.57 17.94
CA GLN A 45 -7.24 0.29 18.03
C GLN A 45 -7.80 -0.39 16.78
N HIS A 46 -7.12 -0.27 15.64
CA HIS A 46 -7.61 -0.70 14.35
C HIS A 46 -6.54 -1.42 13.53
N GLN A 47 -6.99 -2.35 12.69
CA GLN A 47 -6.17 -2.96 11.65
C GLN A 47 -6.50 -2.24 10.34
N PHE A 48 -5.48 -1.64 9.72
CA PHE A 48 -5.63 -0.88 8.48
C PHE A 48 -5.22 -1.69 7.27
N THR A 49 -6.00 -1.58 6.20
CA THR A 49 -5.66 -2.16 4.89
C THR A 49 -4.54 -1.35 4.22
N LEU A 50 -4.54 -0.04 4.45
CA LEU A 50 -3.64 0.90 3.78
C LEU A 50 -3.43 2.14 4.65
N ALA A 51 -2.21 2.66 4.66
CA ALA A 51 -1.90 4.00 5.14
C ALA A 51 -1.53 4.92 3.97
N LEU A 52 -2.01 6.16 4.03
CA LEU A 52 -1.66 7.25 3.14
C LEU A 52 -1.05 8.35 4.02
N THR A 53 0.26 8.56 3.91
CA THR A 53 0.98 9.45 4.84
C THR A 53 1.88 10.46 4.11
N GLY A 54 1.91 11.68 4.65
CA GLY A 54 3.02 12.60 4.41
C GLY A 54 4.32 12.11 5.06
N LEU A 55 5.44 12.72 4.69
CA LEU A 55 6.75 12.47 5.33
C LEU A 55 7.10 13.48 6.42
N THR A 56 6.48 14.66 6.40
CA THR A 56 6.79 15.73 7.32
C THR A 56 5.54 15.99 8.12
N LEU A 57 5.52 15.48 9.35
CA LEU A 57 4.48 15.70 10.34
C LEU A 57 5.01 16.66 11.42
N PRO A 58 4.14 17.38 12.16
CA PRO A 58 4.57 18.31 13.21
C PRO A 58 5.44 17.68 14.30
N ASP A 59 5.21 16.40 14.62
CA ASP A 59 5.92 15.62 15.64
C ASP A 59 6.88 14.55 15.05
N ALA A 60 6.97 14.46 13.73
CA ALA A 60 7.83 13.53 12.98
C ALA A 60 8.22 14.14 11.62
N PRO A 61 9.23 15.04 11.58
CA PRO A 61 9.52 15.86 10.41
C PRO A 61 10.25 15.13 9.26
N ASP A 62 10.88 13.98 9.55
CA ASP A 62 11.87 13.31 8.70
C ASP A 62 11.42 11.89 8.28
N GLY A 63 10.12 11.63 8.24
CA GLY A 63 9.55 10.37 7.76
C GLY A 63 9.58 9.24 8.79
N GLU A 64 9.73 9.55 10.08
CA GLU A 64 9.78 8.57 11.17
C GLU A 64 8.51 7.71 11.25
N ILE A 65 7.37 8.27 10.84
CA ILE A 65 6.08 7.57 10.72
C ILE A 65 6.18 6.27 9.89
N LEU A 66 7.09 6.20 8.91
CA LEU A 66 7.24 5.00 8.08
C LEU A 66 7.75 3.80 8.88
N ASN A 67 8.61 4.02 9.88
CA ASN A 67 9.07 2.93 10.76
C ASN A 67 7.92 2.39 11.59
N VAL A 68 7.05 3.28 12.08
CA VAL A 68 5.85 2.91 12.83
C VAL A 68 4.91 2.09 11.95
N LEU A 69 4.61 2.57 10.74
CA LEU A 69 3.73 1.86 9.81
C LEU A 69 4.30 0.48 9.41
N GLU A 70 5.62 0.38 9.24
CA GLU A 70 6.30 -0.90 8.99
C GLU A 70 6.20 -1.87 10.18
N GLU A 71 6.39 -1.40 11.41
CA GLU A 71 6.27 -2.21 12.63
C GLU A 71 4.85 -2.80 12.77
N TYR A 72 3.83 -1.98 12.49
CA TYR A 72 2.43 -2.41 12.45
C TYR A 72 2.06 -3.16 11.16
N LYS A 73 3.02 -3.35 10.24
CA LYS A 73 2.85 -4.04 8.94
C LYS A 73 1.73 -3.46 8.09
N VAL A 74 1.54 -2.15 8.14
CA VAL A 74 0.52 -1.46 7.35
C VAL A 74 1.10 -1.10 5.98
N PRO A 75 0.53 -1.63 4.89
CA PRO A 75 0.92 -1.23 3.55
C PRO A 75 0.78 0.29 3.39
N THR A 76 1.80 0.97 2.84
CA THR A 76 1.88 2.44 2.90
C THR A 76 2.10 3.07 1.54
N ILE A 77 1.30 4.09 1.21
CA ILE A 77 1.55 5.06 0.14
C ILE A 77 2.09 6.33 0.76
N VAL A 78 3.24 6.77 0.29
CA VAL A 78 3.80 8.07 0.66
C VAL A 78 3.30 9.11 -0.33
N PHE A 79 2.81 10.25 0.18
CA PHE A 79 2.48 11.39 -0.67
C PHE A 79 3.12 12.66 -0.11
N THR A 80 4.04 13.27 -0.85
CA THR A 80 4.92 14.33 -0.30
C THR A 80 5.24 15.43 -1.30
N SER A 81 5.46 16.64 -0.80
CA SER A 81 5.86 17.81 -1.59
C SER A 81 7.37 17.85 -1.88
N LYS A 82 8.18 17.12 -1.11
CA LYS A 82 9.63 17.04 -1.33
C LYS A 82 9.90 16.07 -2.47
N VAL A 83 10.39 16.59 -3.59
CA VAL A 83 11.07 15.77 -4.60
C VAL A 83 12.48 15.55 -4.09
N ASP A 84 12.68 14.47 -3.36
CA ASP A 84 14.04 14.04 -3.02
C ASP A 84 14.28 12.68 -3.67
N GLU A 85 15.13 12.68 -4.69
CA GLU A 85 15.54 11.48 -5.41
C GLU A 85 16.26 10.50 -4.48
N GLN A 86 16.98 11.01 -3.46
CA GLN A 86 17.57 10.21 -2.40
C GLN A 86 16.49 9.65 -1.48
N ALA A 87 15.44 10.42 -1.17
CA ALA A 87 14.29 9.93 -0.43
C ALA A 87 13.59 8.78 -1.16
N ARG A 88 13.43 8.83 -2.48
CA ARG A 88 12.82 7.72 -3.23
C ARG A 88 13.63 6.43 -3.11
N GLN A 89 14.96 6.51 -3.17
CA GLN A 89 15.83 5.36 -2.90
C GLN A 89 15.79 4.92 -1.43
N HIS A 90 15.87 5.87 -0.49
CA HIS A 90 15.87 5.61 0.94
C HIS A 90 14.55 4.98 1.43
N TYR A 91 13.42 5.34 0.82
CA TYR A 91 12.11 4.79 1.17
C TYR A 91 11.72 3.58 0.31
N ALA A 92 12.35 3.36 -0.84
CA ALA A 92 12.21 2.10 -1.59
C ALA A 92 12.66 0.89 -0.75
N GLU A 93 13.64 1.09 0.15
CA GLU A 93 14.06 0.07 1.11
C GLU A 93 12.97 -0.24 2.17
N LYS A 94 12.10 0.72 2.50
CA LYS A 94 11.06 0.60 3.54
C LYS A 94 9.75 -0.06 3.05
N LYS A 95 9.80 -0.86 1.99
CA LYS A 95 8.67 -1.65 1.48
C LYS A 95 7.37 -0.86 1.24
N ILE A 96 7.47 0.42 0.89
CA ILE A 96 6.31 1.24 0.52
C ILE A 96 5.67 0.72 -0.77
N ILE A 97 4.36 0.87 -0.90
CA ILE A 97 3.61 0.43 -2.09
C ILE A 97 3.86 1.40 -3.25
N ASP A 98 3.80 2.69 -2.96
CA ASP A 98 3.95 3.75 -3.96
C ASP A 98 4.39 5.06 -3.32
N TYR A 99 4.92 5.95 -4.16
CA TYR A 99 5.40 7.28 -3.78
C TYR A 99 4.85 8.33 -4.75
N ILE A 100 4.00 9.22 -4.24
CA ILE A 100 3.28 10.23 -5.02
C ILE A 100 3.81 11.62 -4.67
N ILE A 101 4.20 12.39 -5.68
CA ILE A 101 4.64 13.78 -5.50
C ILE A 101 3.42 14.71 -5.48
N LYS A 102 3.34 15.62 -4.50
CA LYS A 102 2.33 16.69 -4.41
C LYS A 102 2.64 17.77 -5.47
N ASP A 103 2.31 17.49 -6.73
CA ASP A 103 2.53 18.36 -7.90
C ASP A 103 1.39 19.36 -8.19
N GLY A 104 0.40 19.45 -7.30
CA GLY A 104 -0.70 20.41 -7.38
C GLY A 104 -2.01 19.77 -7.82
N ARG A 105 -2.63 20.30 -8.90
CA ARG A 105 -4.07 20.10 -9.19
C ARG A 105 -4.51 18.65 -9.39
N ARG A 106 -3.60 17.72 -9.69
CA ARG A 106 -3.92 16.31 -9.96
C ARG A 106 -3.52 15.35 -8.85
N THR A 107 -2.84 15.82 -7.80
CA THR A 107 -2.33 14.94 -6.74
C THR A 107 -3.44 14.11 -6.10
N VAL A 108 -4.59 14.73 -5.78
CA VAL A 108 -5.72 14.03 -5.14
C VAL A 108 -6.30 12.93 -6.05
N GLU A 109 -6.50 13.21 -7.34
CA GLU A 109 -7.01 12.23 -8.29
C GLU A 109 -6.04 11.04 -8.44
N THR A 110 -4.74 11.31 -8.51
CA THR A 110 -3.70 10.28 -8.58
C THR A 110 -3.69 9.42 -7.32
N VAL A 111 -3.75 10.03 -6.14
CA VAL A 111 -3.81 9.33 -4.86
C VAL A 111 -5.02 8.41 -4.80
N VAL A 112 -6.21 8.95 -5.09
CA VAL A 112 -7.47 8.19 -4.98
C VAL A 112 -7.50 7.01 -5.95
N LYS A 113 -7.09 7.21 -7.22
CA LYS A 113 -6.96 6.11 -8.19
C LYS A 113 -5.96 5.04 -7.74
N THR A 114 -4.86 5.46 -7.12
CA THR A 114 -3.84 4.53 -6.63
C THR A 114 -4.40 3.70 -5.47
N VAL A 115 -5.10 4.35 -4.53
CA VAL A 115 -5.77 3.68 -3.42
C VAL A 115 -6.83 2.70 -3.92
N GLU A 116 -7.72 3.12 -4.82
CA GLU A 116 -8.77 2.28 -5.40
C GLU A 116 -8.18 1.03 -6.08
N ARG A 117 -7.12 1.21 -6.87
CA ARG A 117 -6.39 0.10 -7.50
C ARG A 117 -5.86 -0.88 -6.45
N ILE A 118 -5.17 -0.38 -5.42
CA ILE A 118 -4.59 -1.24 -4.37
C ILE A 118 -5.67 -2.00 -3.60
N LEU A 119 -6.78 -1.35 -3.24
CA LEU A 119 -7.88 -2.04 -2.54
C LEU A 119 -8.50 -3.14 -3.40
N THR A 120 -8.62 -2.89 -4.71
CA THR A 120 -9.22 -3.85 -5.66
C THR A 120 -8.26 -5.00 -5.98
N ASN A 121 -6.94 -4.78 -5.97
CA ASN A 121 -5.93 -5.81 -6.26
C ASN A 121 -6.08 -7.08 -5.40
N ARG A 122 -6.59 -6.97 -4.16
CA ARG A 122 -6.81 -8.14 -3.28
C ARG A 122 -7.79 -9.15 -3.86
N GLN A 123 -8.70 -8.69 -4.72
CA GLN A 123 -9.66 -9.55 -5.40
C GLN A 123 -9.00 -10.43 -6.47
N PHE A 124 -7.80 -10.07 -6.92
CA PHE A 124 -7.07 -10.82 -7.92
C PHE A 124 -6.07 -11.79 -7.31
N THR A 125 -6.21 -13.07 -7.69
CA THR A 125 -5.26 -14.12 -7.32
C THR A 125 -4.27 -14.36 -8.45
N ILE A 126 -2.97 -14.23 -8.16
CA ILE A 126 -1.87 -14.44 -9.09
C ILE A 126 -1.08 -15.68 -8.64
N LEU A 127 -0.78 -16.59 -9.57
CA LEU A 127 0.14 -17.70 -9.34
C LEU A 127 1.51 -17.38 -9.92
N VAL A 128 2.55 -17.39 -9.10
CA VAL A 128 3.94 -17.25 -9.52
C VAL A 128 4.59 -18.63 -9.58
N VAL A 129 5.09 -19.01 -10.75
CA VAL A 129 5.76 -20.28 -11.02
C VAL A 129 7.19 -19.99 -11.44
N ASP A 130 8.15 -20.42 -10.63
CA ASP A 130 9.58 -20.19 -10.90
C ASP A 130 10.39 -21.18 -10.06
N ASP A 131 11.34 -21.91 -10.65
CA ASP A 131 12.14 -22.92 -9.94
C ASP A 131 13.22 -22.27 -9.04
N ALA A 132 13.65 -21.05 -9.37
CA ALA A 132 14.63 -20.27 -8.64
C ALA A 132 13.95 -19.55 -7.47
N LYS A 133 14.03 -20.15 -6.28
CA LYS A 133 13.48 -19.62 -5.02
C LYS A 133 13.71 -18.12 -4.81
N ALA A 134 14.90 -17.60 -5.13
CA ALA A 134 15.22 -16.18 -4.95
C ALA A 134 14.39 -15.26 -5.88
N ALA A 135 14.24 -15.64 -7.15
CA ALA A 135 13.43 -14.88 -8.11
C ALA A 135 11.94 -14.97 -7.75
N ARG A 136 11.45 -16.18 -7.46
CA ARG A 136 10.07 -16.42 -6.99
C ARG A 136 9.72 -15.57 -5.77
N SER A 137 10.52 -15.66 -4.70
CA SER A 137 10.26 -14.90 -3.46
C SER A 137 10.30 -13.39 -3.67
N THR A 138 11.19 -12.89 -4.54
CA THR A 138 11.25 -11.46 -4.89
C THR A 138 9.97 -11.00 -5.58
N LEU A 139 9.49 -11.76 -6.57
CA LEU A 139 8.28 -11.41 -7.31
C LEU A 139 7.03 -11.51 -6.44
N VAL A 140 6.94 -12.54 -5.60
CA VAL A 140 5.87 -12.68 -4.60
C VAL A 140 5.83 -11.47 -3.69
N GLU A 141 6.98 -11.03 -3.18
CA GLU A 141 7.04 -9.85 -2.32
C GLU A 141 6.55 -8.59 -3.04
N ILE A 142 6.95 -8.37 -4.30
CA ILE A 142 6.51 -7.24 -5.13
C ILE A 142 4.98 -7.26 -5.31
N LEU A 143 4.41 -8.41 -5.68
CA LEU A 143 2.98 -8.54 -5.95
C LEU A 143 2.14 -8.44 -4.66
N SER A 144 2.57 -9.08 -3.58
CA SER A 144 1.91 -8.97 -2.28
C SER A 144 1.93 -7.53 -1.74
N ARG A 145 3.02 -6.77 -1.96
CA ARG A 145 3.04 -5.32 -1.62
C ARG A 145 2.04 -4.51 -2.42
N GLN A 146 1.72 -4.90 -3.64
CA GLN A 146 0.63 -4.29 -4.43
C GLN A 146 -0.77 -4.78 -4.00
N ASN A 147 -0.86 -5.48 -2.85
CA ASN A 147 -2.07 -6.02 -2.26
C ASN A 147 -2.76 -7.10 -3.11
N PHE A 148 -2.02 -7.79 -3.98
CA PHE A 148 -2.53 -8.99 -4.67
C PHE A 148 -2.56 -10.20 -3.74
N SER A 149 -3.51 -11.11 -3.99
CA SER A 149 -3.44 -12.46 -3.42
C SER A 149 -2.47 -13.29 -4.25
N VAL A 150 -1.38 -13.79 -3.66
CA VAL A 150 -0.31 -14.46 -4.41
C VAL A 150 -0.19 -15.92 -3.95
N LEU A 151 -0.18 -16.83 -4.92
CA LEU A 151 0.16 -18.24 -4.75
C LEU A 151 1.53 -18.49 -5.37
N GLU A 152 2.22 -19.51 -4.88
CA GLU A 152 3.54 -19.89 -5.34
C GLU A 152 3.54 -21.34 -5.82
N ALA A 153 4.31 -21.61 -6.87
CA ALA A 153 4.72 -22.95 -7.26
C ALA A 153 6.20 -22.92 -7.70
N HIS A 154 6.91 -24.00 -7.42
CA HIS A 154 8.31 -24.21 -7.79
C HIS A 154 8.47 -25.16 -8.98
N SER A 155 7.37 -25.61 -9.59
CA SER A 155 7.37 -26.49 -10.76
C SER A 155 6.04 -26.42 -11.52
N GLY A 156 6.03 -26.89 -12.76
CA GLY A 156 4.81 -27.01 -13.56
C GLY A 156 3.76 -27.94 -12.95
N ASP A 157 4.17 -29.06 -12.34
CA ASP A 157 3.25 -30.00 -11.71
C ASP A 157 2.53 -29.36 -10.52
N GLU A 158 3.29 -28.71 -9.63
CA GLU A 158 2.72 -27.96 -8.50
C GLU A 158 1.84 -26.80 -8.98
N ALA A 159 2.21 -26.12 -10.08
CA ALA A 159 1.40 -25.06 -10.66
C ALA A 159 0.04 -25.59 -11.16
N LEU A 160 0.03 -26.76 -11.82
CA LEU A 160 -1.21 -27.42 -12.26
C LEU A 160 -2.07 -27.84 -11.06
N GLU A 161 -1.47 -28.38 -9.99
CA GLU A 161 -2.17 -28.68 -8.76
C GLU A 161 -2.78 -27.43 -8.10
N ALA A 162 -2.01 -26.33 -8.06
CA ALA A 162 -2.46 -25.05 -7.52
C ALA A 162 -3.62 -24.48 -8.34
N LEU A 163 -3.57 -24.54 -9.67
CA LEU A 163 -4.65 -24.08 -10.56
C LEU A 163 -5.92 -24.93 -10.39
N ASN A 164 -5.77 -26.26 -10.28
CA ASN A 164 -6.90 -27.16 -10.04
C ASN A 164 -7.56 -26.88 -8.68
N SER A 165 -6.76 -26.55 -7.67
CA SER A 165 -7.24 -26.28 -6.31
C SER A 165 -7.79 -24.85 -6.13
N ASN A 166 -7.35 -23.91 -6.97
CA ASN A 166 -7.67 -22.49 -6.85
C ASN A 166 -8.21 -21.93 -8.19
N PRO A 167 -9.48 -22.22 -8.54
CA PRO A 167 -10.08 -21.73 -9.79
C PRO A 167 -10.24 -20.20 -9.84
N SER A 168 -9.97 -19.49 -8.74
CA SER A 168 -9.95 -18.03 -8.66
C SER A 168 -8.64 -17.40 -9.18
N VAL A 169 -7.63 -18.20 -9.54
CA VAL A 169 -6.41 -17.67 -10.18
C VAL A 169 -6.76 -17.02 -11.51
N GLN A 170 -6.42 -15.75 -11.66
CA GLN A 170 -6.73 -14.94 -12.86
C GLN A 170 -5.50 -14.65 -13.72
N LEU A 171 -4.30 -14.83 -13.17
CA LEU A 171 -3.04 -14.62 -13.86
C LEU A 171 -2.01 -15.63 -13.37
N VAL A 172 -1.26 -16.21 -14.30
CA VAL A 172 -0.06 -17.01 -14.03
C VAL A 172 1.14 -16.27 -14.57
N ILE A 173 2.19 -16.14 -13.77
CA ILE A 173 3.49 -15.63 -14.19
C ILE A 173 4.47 -16.80 -14.08
N THR A 174 5.12 -17.14 -15.19
CA THR A 174 6.06 -18.28 -15.31
C THR A 174 7.36 -17.80 -15.93
N ASP A 175 8.47 -18.45 -15.56
CA ASP A 175 9.81 -18.27 -16.15
C ASP A 175 9.97 -18.92 -17.54
#